data_AF-A0A2E2QSR4-F1
#
_entry.id   AF-A0A2E2QSR4-F1
#
_cell.length_a   1.000
_cell.length_b   1.000
_cell.length_c   1.000
_cell.angle_alpha   90.00
_cell.angle_beta   90.00
_cell.angle_gamma   90.00
#
_symmetry.space_group_name_H-M   'P 1'
#
loop_
_entity.id
_entity.type
_entity.pdbx_description
1 polymer ?
#
loop_
_entity_poly.entity_id
_entity_poly.type
_entity_poly.pdbx_seq_one_letter_code
_entity_poly.pdbx_strand_id
1 'polypeptide(L)'
;MLSVVTASGLAATACSSLPEGSKPVSGVYSCGQLEIAVSGTEDSNLISVDYLDRRILLKPAESASGALYVAPGDETTRFWSKGERATLAIQGQTYPECLPPGGLEMPFEARGNEPFWHVTIEGQALLLTRPYEEDGTRRIPVELQTANRHGREFVATLDDLPITLTVARQLCEDSMSGAQYPAQVRLAVNGGEFNGCGGDPQRLFRGAEWVVEDLAGSGIIDRSQITIKFLEDNRIAGRSSCNRYTGSYKLGDEGIAFGQVAITRMACAPALMRQEDRFLNLLASVASAKIGRQGELRLSTQEGDTIRAFQSDHVSP
;
A
#
# COMPACT_ATOMS: atom_id res chain seq x y z
N MET A 1 -73.58 -42.36 6.26
CA MET A 1 -72.60 -41.42 5.69
C MET A 1 -72.27 -40.38 6.75
N LEU A 2 -71.11 -40.49 7.40
CA LEU A 2 -70.54 -39.43 8.23
C LEU A 2 -69.07 -39.31 7.82
N SER A 3 -68.71 -38.19 7.18
CA SER A 3 -67.33 -37.86 6.82
C SER A 3 -66.70 -37.08 7.95
N VAL A 4 -65.58 -37.58 8.48
CA VAL A 4 -64.70 -36.88 9.40
C VAL A 4 -63.67 -36.11 8.58
N VAL A 5 -63.58 -34.80 8.80
CA VAL A 5 -62.56 -33.92 8.20
C VAL A 5 -61.41 -33.77 9.20
N THR A 6 -60.23 -34.28 8.86
CA THR A 6 -58.99 -34.05 9.61
C THR A 6 -58.23 -32.89 8.99
N ALA A 7 -58.06 -31.81 9.76
CA ALA A 7 -57.19 -30.69 9.41
C ALA A 7 -55.77 -30.96 9.92
N SER A 8 -54.82 -31.16 9.00
CA SER A 8 -53.39 -31.27 9.31
C SER A 8 -52.75 -29.89 9.16
N GLY A 9 -52.35 -29.29 10.29
CA GLY A 9 -51.55 -28.06 10.30
C GLY A 9 -50.07 -28.37 10.02
N LEU A 10 -49.50 -27.72 9.00
CA LEU A 10 -48.06 -27.69 8.78
C LEU A 10 -47.43 -26.65 9.72
N ALA A 11 -46.62 -27.12 10.67
CA ALA A 11 -45.68 -26.27 11.39
C ALA A 11 -44.44 -26.06 10.53
N ALA A 12 -44.28 -24.85 9.98
CA ALA A 12 -43.03 -24.45 9.33
C ALA A 12 -41.99 -24.12 10.43
N THR A 13 -41.12 -25.08 10.73
CA THR A 13 -39.89 -24.83 11.50
C THR A 13 -38.94 -23.98 10.66
N ALA A 14 -38.86 -22.68 10.96
CA ALA A 14 -37.81 -21.83 10.44
C ALA A 14 -36.50 -22.22 11.13
N CYS A 15 -35.67 -23.02 10.46
CA CYS A 15 -34.29 -23.20 10.87
C CYS A 15 -33.55 -21.88 10.57
N SER A 16 -33.28 -21.08 11.58
CA SER A 16 -32.28 -20.02 11.48
C SER A 16 -30.92 -20.69 11.31
N SER A 17 -30.40 -20.71 10.09
CA SER A 17 -29.00 -21.04 9.85
C SER A 17 -28.14 -19.99 10.56
N LEU A 18 -27.39 -20.42 11.58
CA LEU A 18 -26.24 -19.67 12.06
C LEU A 18 -25.32 -19.40 10.86
N PRO A 19 -24.70 -18.21 10.73
CA PRO A 19 -23.72 -18.00 9.69
C PRO A 19 -22.62 -19.06 9.87
N GLU A 20 -22.35 -19.84 8.82
CA GLU A 20 -21.20 -20.72 8.76
C GLU A 20 -19.98 -19.92 9.21
N GLY A 21 -19.33 -20.36 10.29
CA GLY A 21 -18.16 -19.69 10.83
C GLY A 21 -17.15 -19.51 9.70
N SER A 22 -16.92 -18.25 9.31
CA SER A 22 -15.92 -17.91 8.32
C SER A 22 -14.59 -18.47 8.80
N LYS A 23 -13.96 -19.35 8.01
CA LYS A 23 -12.62 -19.86 8.33
C LYS A 23 -11.71 -18.68 8.69
N PRO A 24 -10.90 -18.80 9.76
CA PRO A 24 -10.01 -17.72 10.16
C PRO A 24 -9.10 -17.32 9.00
N VAL A 25 -9.02 -16.02 8.76
CA VAL A 25 -8.17 -15.45 7.70
C VAL A 25 -6.71 -15.76 8.04
N SER A 26 -5.97 -16.27 7.06
CA SER A 26 -4.53 -16.49 7.19
C SER A 26 -3.82 -16.09 5.90
N GLY A 27 -2.60 -15.57 6.02
CA GLY A 27 -1.80 -15.14 4.87
C GLY A 27 -0.80 -14.03 5.22
N VAL A 28 0.09 -13.76 4.26
CA VAL A 28 1.03 -12.63 4.32
C VAL A 28 0.47 -11.50 3.47
N TYR A 29 0.58 -10.26 3.94
CA TYR A 29 0.15 -9.08 3.21
C TYR A 29 1.21 -7.97 3.24
N SER A 30 1.19 -7.11 2.24
CA SER A 30 2.00 -5.88 2.14
C SER A 30 1.07 -4.68 2.15
N CYS A 31 1.10 -3.92 3.24
CA CYS A 31 0.35 -2.68 3.48
C CYS A 31 1.26 -1.48 3.17
N GLY A 32 1.56 -1.28 1.88
CA GLY A 32 2.69 -0.44 1.47
C GLY A 32 4.02 -1.13 1.79
N GLN A 33 4.93 -0.45 2.48
CA GLN A 33 6.20 -1.03 2.94
C GLN A 33 6.06 -1.89 4.21
N LEU A 34 4.91 -1.88 4.90
CA LEU A 34 4.70 -2.77 6.04
C LEU A 34 4.34 -4.17 5.56
N GLU A 35 5.13 -5.16 5.94
CA GLU A 35 4.74 -6.57 5.83
C GLU A 35 4.05 -7.03 7.11
N ILE A 36 2.93 -7.73 6.94
CA ILE A 36 2.19 -8.36 8.04
C ILE A 36 1.94 -9.83 7.74
N ALA A 37 1.90 -10.65 8.79
CA ALA A 37 1.41 -12.02 8.71
C ALA A 37 0.17 -12.16 9.58
N VAL A 38 -0.91 -12.66 8.98
CA VAL A 38 -2.16 -12.95 9.67
C VAL A 38 -2.25 -14.46 9.85
N SER A 39 -2.51 -14.91 11.08
CA SER A 39 -2.78 -16.31 11.36
C SER A 39 -3.93 -16.43 12.35
N GLY A 40 -4.89 -17.31 12.06
CA GLY A 40 -5.91 -17.71 13.02
C GLY A 40 -5.92 -19.23 13.18
N THR A 41 -6.49 -19.68 14.29
CA THR A 41 -6.59 -21.11 14.61
C THR A 41 -8.02 -21.58 14.42
N GLU A 42 -8.23 -22.83 14.00
CA GLU A 42 -9.60 -23.36 13.85
C GLU A 42 -10.33 -23.46 15.21
N ASP A 43 -9.57 -23.62 16.30
CA ASP A 43 -10.11 -23.77 17.65
C ASP A 43 -10.46 -22.45 18.34
N SER A 44 -10.00 -21.31 17.82
CA SER A 44 -10.31 -19.99 18.37
C SER A 44 -10.71 -19.04 17.27
N ASN A 45 -11.83 -18.32 17.45
CA ASN A 45 -12.25 -17.30 16.48
C ASN A 45 -11.31 -16.07 16.46
N LEU A 46 -10.21 -16.09 17.22
CA LEU A 46 -9.22 -15.03 17.26
C LEU A 46 -8.25 -15.17 16.08
N ILE A 47 -7.76 -14.03 15.61
CA ILE A 47 -6.61 -13.98 14.72
C ILE A 47 -5.46 -13.27 15.43
N SER A 48 -4.25 -13.59 15.03
CA SER A 48 -3.06 -12.81 15.32
C SER A 48 -2.62 -12.08 14.06
N VAL A 49 -2.20 -10.83 14.23
CA VAL A 49 -1.51 -10.06 13.20
C VAL A 49 -0.11 -9.78 13.73
N ASP A 50 0.88 -10.40 13.08
CA ASP A 50 2.30 -10.19 13.30
C ASP A 50 2.79 -9.08 12.37
N TYR A 51 3.48 -8.09 12.91
CA TYR A 51 4.09 -7.00 12.15
C TYR A 51 5.32 -6.49 12.90
N LEU A 52 6.41 -6.25 12.17
CA LEU A 52 7.71 -5.91 12.78
C LEU A 52 8.06 -6.92 13.88
N ASP A 53 8.26 -6.44 15.12
CA ASP A 53 8.55 -7.22 16.32
C ASP A 53 7.33 -7.40 17.25
N ARG A 54 6.12 -7.08 16.77
CA ARG A 54 4.89 -7.13 17.57
C ARG A 54 3.88 -8.14 17.03
N ARG A 55 3.09 -8.66 17.97
CA ARG A 55 1.90 -9.48 17.72
C ARG A 55 0.69 -8.82 18.37
N ILE A 56 -0.37 -8.61 17.60
CA ILE A 56 -1.68 -8.19 18.13
C ILE A 56 -2.69 -9.33 17.98
N LEU A 57 -3.50 -9.55 19.02
CA LEU A 57 -4.61 -10.49 19.00
C LEU A 57 -5.90 -9.73 18.75
N LEU A 58 -6.66 -10.15 17.74
CA LEU A 58 -7.91 -9.54 17.34
C LEU A 58 -9.05 -10.55 17.45
N LYS A 59 -10.19 -10.09 17.95
CA LYS A 59 -11.44 -10.86 18.05
C LYS A 59 -12.37 -10.50 16.89
N PRO A 60 -13.26 -11.39 16.45
CA PRO A 60 -14.19 -11.08 15.38
C PRO A 60 -15.17 -9.98 15.84
N ALA A 61 -15.59 -9.15 14.90
CA ALA A 61 -16.62 -8.14 15.10
C ALA A 61 -17.63 -8.17 13.94
N GLU A 62 -18.82 -7.61 14.18
CA GLU A 62 -19.87 -7.55 13.16
C GLU A 62 -19.46 -6.66 11.98
N SER A 63 -19.76 -7.12 10.77
CA SER A 63 -19.55 -6.36 9.53
C SER A 63 -20.64 -6.67 8.51
N ALA A 64 -21.05 -5.67 7.74
CA ALA A 64 -22.01 -5.85 6.65
C ALA A 64 -21.43 -6.66 5.48
N SER A 65 -20.10 -6.69 5.32
CA SER A 65 -19.42 -7.47 4.28
C SER A 65 -17.96 -7.73 4.64
N GLY A 66 -17.45 -8.91 4.29
CA GLY A 66 -16.08 -9.32 4.63
C GLY A 66 -15.92 -9.69 6.11
N ALA A 67 -14.73 -10.13 6.47
CA ALA A 67 -14.38 -10.52 7.84
C ALA A 67 -13.70 -9.34 8.56
N LEU A 68 -14.31 -8.87 9.65
CA LEU A 68 -13.79 -7.81 10.50
C LEU A 68 -13.29 -8.38 11.83
N TYR A 69 -12.12 -7.91 12.26
CA TYR A 69 -11.53 -8.23 13.54
C TYR A 69 -11.04 -6.94 14.23
N VAL A 70 -11.24 -6.85 15.56
CA VAL A 70 -10.88 -5.68 16.38
C VAL A 70 -10.10 -6.10 17.62
N ALA A 71 -9.23 -5.22 18.12
CA ALA A 71 -8.50 -5.50 19.36
C ALA A 71 -9.45 -5.43 20.57
N PRO A 72 -9.34 -6.34 21.55
CA PRO A 72 -10.10 -6.25 22.78
C PRO A 72 -9.84 -4.93 23.52
N GLY A 73 -10.87 -4.10 23.67
CA GLY A 73 -10.78 -2.81 24.36
C GLY A 73 -10.23 -1.65 23.51
N ASP A 74 -9.91 -1.88 22.24
CA ASP A 74 -9.48 -0.84 21.30
C ASP A 74 -10.06 -1.10 19.90
N GLU A 75 -11.18 -0.45 19.58
CA GLU A 75 -11.83 -0.57 18.28
C GLU A 75 -11.07 0.17 17.16
N THR A 76 -10.10 1.01 17.51
CA THR A 76 -9.26 1.74 16.54
C THR A 76 -8.12 0.88 16.01
N THR A 77 -7.83 -0.24 16.67
CA THR A 77 -6.97 -1.30 16.15
C THR A 77 -7.84 -2.40 15.54
N ARG A 78 -7.81 -2.51 14.22
CA ARG A 78 -8.70 -3.39 13.45
C ARG A 78 -8.06 -3.91 12.18
N PHE A 79 -8.45 -5.12 11.80
CA PHE A 79 -8.12 -5.76 10.54
C PHE A 79 -9.41 -6.17 9.85
N TRP A 80 -9.58 -5.78 8.60
CA TRP A 80 -10.71 -6.20 7.77
C TRP A 80 -10.21 -6.84 6.49
N SER A 81 -10.90 -7.86 6.00
CA SER A 81 -10.55 -8.51 4.73
C SER A 81 -11.78 -8.98 3.95
N LYS A 82 -11.66 -8.94 2.62
CA LYS A 82 -12.65 -9.46 1.68
C LYS A 82 -11.97 -9.83 0.37
N GLY A 83 -12.02 -11.11 0.00
CA GLY A 83 -11.29 -11.60 -1.17
C GLY A 83 -9.78 -11.39 -0.99
N GLU A 84 -9.14 -10.76 -1.97
CA GLU A 84 -7.70 -10.46 -1.94
C GLU A 84 -7.37 -9.09 -1.33
N ARG A 85 -8.36 -8.40 -0.76
CA ARG A 85 -8.22 -7.04 -0.24
C ARG A 85 -8.31 -7.05 1.27
N ALA A 86 -7.40 -6.34 1.94
CA ALA A 86 -7.43 -6.17 3.37
C ALA A 86 -7.08 -4.73 3.78
N THR A 87 -7.65 -4.28 4.91
CA THR A 87 -7.31 -3.01 5.54
C THR A 87 -6.83 -3.25 6.95
N LEU A 88 -5.85 -2.46 7.36
CA LEU A 88 -5.26 -2.49 8.69
C LEU A 88 -5.28 -1.07 9.26
N ALA A 89 -5.79 -0.95 10.47
CA ALA A 89 -5.57 0.22 11.31
C ALA A 89 -5.02 -0.22 12.66
N ILE A 90 -4.03 0.52 13.17
CA ILE A 90 -3.43 0.28 14.49
C ILE A 90 -3.51 1.59 15.26
N GLN A 91 -4.18 1.59 16.41
CA GLN A 91 -4.37 2.76 17.27
C GLN A 91 -4.92 3.97 16.50
N GLY A 92 -5.83 3.72 15.56
CA GLY A 92 -6.45 4.75 14.72
C GLY A 92 -5.62 5.21 13.52
N GLN A 93 -4.37 4.77 13.38
CA GLN A 93 -3.58 5.00 12.18
C GLN A 93 -3.92 3.95 11.11
N THR A 94 -4.48 4.40 9.99
CA THR A 94 -4.75 3.56 8.82
C THR A 94 -3.49 3.36 7.98
N TYR A 95 -3.24 2.12 7.56
CA TYR A 95 -2.16 1.76 6.65
C TYR A 95 -2.66 1.69 5.20
N PRO A 96 -1.78 1.80 4.20
CA PRO A 96 -2.15 1.52 2.82
C PRO A 96 -2.82 0.16 2.70
N GLU A 97 -3.64 -0.02 1.66
CA GLU A 97 -4.31 -1.28 1.42
C GLU A 97 -3.32 -2.45 1.45
N CYS A 98 -3.67 -3.46 2.27
CA CYS A 98 -2.89 -4.65 2.49
C CYS A 98 -3.21 -5.65 1.37
N LEU A 99 -2.22 -5.93 0.54
CA LEU A 99 -2.36 -6.81 -0.61
C LEU A 99 -1.57 -8.10 -0.38
N PRO A 100 -2.08 -9.27 -0.80
CA PRO A 100 -1.27 -10.49 -0.82
C PRO A 100 -0.06 -10.31 -1.76
N PRO A 101 0.97 -11.16 -1.67
CA PRO A 101 2.08 -11.15 -2.62
C PRO A 101 1.59 -11.20 -4.07
N GLY A 102 2.02 -10.23 -4.89
CA GLY A 102 1.57 -10.07 -6.28
C GLY A 102 0.15 -9.52 -6.44
N GLY A 103 -0.50 -9.12 -5.35
CA GLY A 103 -1.74 -8.35 -5.37
C GLY A 103 -1.55 -6.95 -5.94
N LEU A 104 -2.60 -6.43 -6.58
CA LEU A 104 -2.62 -5.08 -7.16
C LEU A 104 -3.71 -4.24 -6.47
N GLU A 105 -3.37 -3.00 -6.17
CA GLU A 105 -4.33 -1.99 -5.75
C GLU A 105 -5.16 -1.58 -6.97
N MET A 106 -6.47 -1.48 -6.81
CA MET A 106 -7.39 -1.13 -7.90
C MET A 106 -8.04 0.24 -7.65
N PRO A 107 -8.18 1.09 -8.68
CA PRO A 107 -7.77 0.85 -10.06
C PRO A 107 -6.24 0.77 -10.21
N PHE A 108 -5.76 -0.18 -11.04
CA PHE A 108 -4.34 -0.33 -11.31
C PHE A 108 -3.99 0.46 -12.56
N GLU A 109 -3.10 1.44 -12.44
CA GLU A 109 -2.64 2.26 -13.56
C GLU A 109 -1.21 1.89 -13.95
N ALA A 110 -0.96 1.88 -15.26
CA ALA A 110 0.35 1.63 -15.84
C ALA A 110 0.57 2.47 -17.10
N ARG A 111 1.83 2.81 -17.36
CA ARG A 111 2.21 3.62 -18.53
C ARG A 111 3.59 3.22 -19.06
N GLY A 112 3.81 3.49 -20.34
CA GLY A 112 5.14 3.43 -20.97
C GLY A 112 5.33 4.54 -21.99
N ASN A 113 6.60 4.78 -22.35
CA ASN A 113 7.01 6.00 -23.08
C ASN A 113 7.40 5.74 -24.55
N GLU A 114 7.65 4.50 -24.96
CA GLU A 114 8.18 4.18 -26.30
C GLU A 114 7.48 2.97 -26.96
N PRO A 115 6.53 3.22 -27.88
CA PRO A 115 5.71 4.43 -27.99
C PRO A 115 4.87 4.65 -26.71
N PHE A 116 4.28 5.85 -26.57
CA PHE A 116 3.43 6.15 -25.43
C PHE A 116 2.20 5.24 -25.36
N TRP A 117 1.93 4.69 -24.18
CA TRP A 117 0.72 3.95 -23.88
C TRP A 117 0.35 4.13 -22.41
N HIS A 118 -0.95 4.01 -22.13
CA HIS A 118 -1.50 4.04 -20.78
C HIS A 118 -2.57 2.96 -20.65
N VAL A 119 -2.56 2.26 -19.52
CA VAL A 119 -3.55 1.24 -19.18
C VAL A 119 -4.09 1.48 -17.78
N THR A 120 -5.40 1.45 -17.63
CA THR A 120 -6.07 1.31 -16.33
C THR A 120 -6.81 -0.01 -16.27
N ILE A 121 -6.61 -0.80 -15.21
CA ILE A 121 -7.42 -1.98 -14.92
C ILE A 121 -8.42 -1.61 -13.83
N GLU A 122 -9.70 -1.75 -14.14
CA GLU A 122 -10.80 -1.50 -13.20
C GLU A 122 -11.87 -2.58 -13.36
N GLY A 123 -12.11 -3.33 -12.27
CA GLY A 123 -13.05 -4.45 -12.30
C GLY A 123 -12.61 -5.52 -13.30
N GLN A 124 -13.46 -5.78 -14.30
CA GLN A 124 -13.23 -6.76 -15.37
C GLN A 124 -12.91 -6.10 -16.72
N ALA A 125 -12.43 -4.85 -16.70
CA ALA A 125 -12.09 -4.11 -17.90
C ALA A 125 -10.69 -3.51 -17.83
N LEU A 126 -10.03 -3.53 -18.99
CA LEU A 126 -8.80 -2.82 -19.29
C LEU A 126 -9.14 -1.60 -20.15
N LEU A 127 -8.73 -0.42 -19.72
CA LEU A 127 -8.83 0.83 -20.47
C LEU A 127 -7.48 1.13 -21.10
N LEU A 128 -7.33 0.88 -22.40
CA LEU A 128 -6.10 1.10 -23.14
C LEU A 128 -6.17 2.44 -23.89
N THR A 129 -5.17 3.29 -23.69
CA THR A 129 -4.99 4.53 -24.46
C THR A 129 -3.63 4.51 -25.13
N ARG A 130 -3.60 4.65 -26.45
CA ARG A 130 -2.38 4.79 -27.25
C ARG A 130 -2.50 6.10 -28.06
N PRO A 131 -1.89 7.22 -27.60
CA PRO A 131 -2.18 8.55 -28.13
C PRO A 131 -1.94 8.75 -29.64
N TYR A 132 -1.14 7.89 -30.26
CA TYR A 132 -0.86 7.94 -31.70
C TYR A 132 -1.83 7.11 -32.54
N GLU A 133 -2.86 6.52 -31.94
CA GLU A 133 -3.92 5.79 -32.62
C GLU A 133 -5.21 6.61 -32.59
N GLU A 134 -5.95 6.59 -33.70
CA GLU A 134 -7.14 7.43 -33.89
C GLU A 134 -8.30 7.08 -32.94
N ASP A 135 -8.28 5.88 -32.38
CA ASP A 135 -9.39 5.27 -31.67
C ASP A 135 -9.55 5.72 -30.19
N GLY A 136 -8.65 6.57 -29.69
CA GLY A 136 -8.70 7.09 -28.32
C GLY A 136 -8.59 5.99 -27.24
N THR A 137 -9.32 6.14 -26.14
CA THR A 137 -9.34 5.15 -25.05
C THR A 137 -10.30 4.01 -25.37
N ARG A 138 -9.77 2.79 -25.45
CA ARG A 138 -10.53 1.55 -25.70
C ARG A 138 -10.80 0.82 -24.40
N ARG A 139 -12.07 0.50 -24.15
CA ARG A 139 -12.49 -0.36 -23.03
C ARG A 139 -12.61 -1.80 -23.50
N ILE A 140 -11.83 -2.69 -22.91
CA ILE A 140 -11.64 -4.07 -23.37
C ILE A 140 -11.92 -5.00 -22.18
N PRO A 141 -12.86 -5.96 -22.30
CA PRO A 141 -13.03 -7.00 -21.29
C PRO A 141 -11.72 -7.76 -21.11
N VAL A 142 -11.36 -8.03 -19.85
CA VAL A 142 -10.08 -8.66 -19.52
C VAL A 142 -10.28 -9.80 -18.53
N GLU A 143 -9.52 -10.87 -18.73
CA GLU A 143 -9.49 -12.04 -17.85
C GLU A 143 -8.15 -12.11 -17.14
N LEU A 144 -8.19 -12.46 -15.85
CA LEU A 144 -6.99 -12.73 -15.07
C LEU A 144 -6.53 -14.16 -15.37
N GLN A 145 -5.45 -14.31 -16.14
CA GLN A 145 -4.91 -15.62 -16.51
C GLN A 145 -3.99 -16.18 -15.42
N THR A 146 -3.10 -15.33 -14.89
CA THR A 146 -2.12 -15.73 -13.87
C THR A 146 -2.19 -14.79 -12.69
N ALA A 147 -2.21 -15.34 -11.46
CA ALA A 147 -2.02 -14.60 -10.23
C ALA A 147 -1.15 -15.42 -9.27
N ASN A 148 0.01 -14.88 -8.89
CA ASN A 148 0.92 -15.53 -7.95
C ASN A 148 1.77 -14.48 -7.22
N ARG A 149 2.67 -14.93 -6.34
CA ARG A 149 3.50 -14.03 -5.51
C ARG A 149 4.41 -13.08 -6.30
N HIS A 150 4.71 -13.37 -7.56
CA HIS A 150 5.58 -12.59 -8.42
C HIS A 150 4.84 -11.52 -9.22
N GLY A 151 3.51 -11.63 -9.35
CA GLY A 151 2.73 -10.68 -10.15
C GLY A 151 1.45 -11.27 -10.74
N ARG A 152 0.93 -10.57 -11.75
CA ARG A 152 -0.31 -10.93 -12.45
C ARG A 152 -0.15 -10.86 -13.95
N GLU A 153 -0.95 -11.66 -14.64
CA GLU A 153 -1.09 -11.61 -16.09
C GLU A 153 -2.56 -11.53 -16.47
N PHE A 154 -2.86 -10.54 -17.29
CA PHE A 154 -4.19 -10.28 -17.79
C PHE A 154 -4.20 -10.50 -19.30
N VAL A 155 -5.23 -11.17 -19.80
CA VAL A 155 -5.44 -11.41 -21.23
C VAL A 155 -6.75 -10.84 -21.71
N ALA A 156 -6.73 -10.30 -22.92
CA ALA A 156 -7.89 -9.74 -23.58
C ALA A 156 -7.75 -9.91 -25.10
N THR A 157 -8.85 -9.67 -25.80
CA THR A 157 -8.88 -9.66 -27.26
C THR A 157 -9.49 -8.35 -27.74
N LEU A 158 -8.85 -7.69 -28.70
CA LEU A 158 -9.34 -6.50 -29.37
C LEU A 158 -9.33 -6.74 -30.88
N ASP A 159 -10.50 -6.72 -31.51
CA ASP A 159 -10.64 -6.93 -32.96
C ASP A 159 -9.92 -8.21 -33.44
N ASP A 160 -10.13 -9.32 -32.73
CA ASP A 160 -9.47 -10.64 -32.89
C ASP A 160 -7.95 -10.67 -32.64
N LEU A 161 -7.35 -9.56 -32.20
CA LEU A 161 -5.94 -9.49 -31.85
C LEU A 161 -5.73 -9.71 -30.35
N PRO A 162 -4.78 -10.58 -29.95
CA PRO A 162 -4.51 -10.84 -28.55
C PRO A 162 -3.81 -9.64 -27.90
N ILE A 163 -4.22 -9.35 -26.67
CA ILE A 163 -3.60 -8.40 -25.76
C ILE A 163 -3.20 -9.15 -24.49
N THR A 164 -1.97 -8.95 -24.06
CA THR A 164 -1.48 -9.46 -22.77
C THR A 164 -0.87 -8.32 -21.98
N LEU A 165 -1.27 -8.18 -20.72
CA LEU A 165 -0.67 -7.25 -19.77
C LEU A 165 -0.04 -8.05 -18.63
N THR A 166 1.29 -8.10 -18.61
CA THR A 166 2.06 -8.72 -17.52
C THR A 166 2.47 -7.63 -16.52
N VAL A 167 2.16 -7.84 -15.24
CA VAL A 167 2.54 -6.96 -14.13
C VAL A 167 3.45 -7.74 -13.20
N ALA A 168 4.71 -7.32 -13.07
CA ALA A 168 5.70 -7.94 -12.20
C ALA A 168 5.93 -7.08 -10.94
N ARG A 169 5.95 -7.72 -9.76
CA ARG A 169 6.27 -7.05 -8.47
C ARG A 169 7.77 -6.76 -8.41
N GLN A 170 8.18 -5.70 -9.08
CA GLN A 170 9.57 -5.25 -9.16
C GLN A 170 9.59 -3.73 -9.30
N LEU A 171 10.52 -3.08 -8.59
CA LEU A 171 10.72 -1.64 -8.68
C LEU A 171 10.99 -1.24 -10.13
N CYS A 172 10.24 -0.26 -10.61
CA CYS A 172 10.36 0.29 -11.96
C CYS A 172 10.73 1.77 -11.85
N GLU A 173 11.61 2.25 -12.72
CA GLU A 173 11.94 3.66 -12.84
C GLU A 173 11.53 4.11 -14.24
N ASP A 174 10.69 5.15 -14.30
CA ASP A 174 10.25 5.74 -15.55
C ASP A 174 11.44 6.41 -16.25
N SER A 175 11.66 6.06 -17.52
CA SER A 175 12.83 6.53 -18.28
C SER A 175 12.80 8.02 -18.61
N MET A 176 11.63 8.65 -18.60
CA MET A 176 11.45 10.06 -18.94
C MET A 176 11.53 10.95 -17.71
N SER A 177 10.81 10.60 -16.65
CA SER A 177 10.70 11.44 -15.44
C SER A 177 11.64 11.01 -14.31
N GLY A 178 12.14 9.78 -14.34
CA GLY A 178 12.91 9.18 -13.26
C GLY A 178 12.08 8.81 -12.02
N ALA A 179 10.74 8.93 -12.08
CA ALA A 179 9.85 8.50 -11.01
C ALA A 179 9.88 6.99 -10.83
N GLN A 180 9.70 6.54 -9.59
CA GLN A 180 9.68 5.13 -9.26
C GLN A 180 8.26 4.61 -9.00
N TYR A 181 8.03 3.38 -9.41
CA TYR A 181 6.76 2.67 -9.31
C TYR A 181 6.96 1.27 -8.71
N PRO A 182 5.96 0.73 -7.99
CA PRO A 182 6.07 -0.57 -7.35
C PRO A 182 6.08 -1.76 -8.32
N ALA A 183 5.68 -1.58 -9.58
CA ALA A 183 5.62 -2.65 -10.56
C ALA A 183 6.25 -2.29 -11.92
N GLN A 184 6.91 -3.29 -12.50
CA GLN A 184 7.25 -3.30 -13.93
C GLN A 184 6.08 -3.90 -14.70
N VAL A 185 5.77 -3.32 -15.85
CA VAL A 185 4.62 -3.70 -16.67
C VAL A 185 5.08 -3.91 -18.10
N ARG A 186 4.58 -4.99 -18.71
CA ARG A 186 4.76 -5.27 -20.12
C ARG A 186 3.38 -5.43 -20.77
N LEU A 187 3.13 -4.62 -21.77
CA LEU A 187 1.95 -4.68 -22.62
C LEU A 187 2.34 -5.32 -23.95
N ALA A 188 1.72 -6.44 -24.30
CA ALA A 188 1.83 -7.05 -25.62
C ALA A 188 0.52 -6.83 -26.40
N VAL A 189 0.60 -6.24 -27.59
CA VAL A 189 -0.55 -6.05 -28.49
C VAL A 189 -0.15 -6.49 -29.89
N ASN A 190 -0.85 -7.49 -30.44
CA ASN A 190 -0.62 -7.99 -31.80
C ASN A 190 0.88 -8.32 -32.09
N GLY A 191 1.55 -8.95 -31.12
CA GLY A 191 2.97 -9.33 -31.22
C GLY A 191 3.98 -8.21 -30.98
N GLY A 192 3.56 -6.95 -30.86
CA GLY A 192 4.41 -5.85 -30.36
C GLY A 192 4.46 -5.85 -28.83
N GLU A 193 5.65 -5.68 -28.24
CA GLU A 193 5.83 -5.59 -26.79
C GLU A 193 6.27 -4.17 -26.37
N PHE A 194 5.66 -3.68 -25.30
CA PHE A 194 5.88 -2.35 -24.77
C PHE A 194 6.11 -2.41 -23.26
N ASN A 195 7.24 -1.86 -22.82
CA ASN A 195 7.61 -1.82 -21.41
C ASN A 195 7.08 -0.55 -20.76
N GLY A 196 6.86 -0.63 -19.45
CA GLY A 196 6.33 0.47 -18.66
C GLY A 196 6.40 0.20 -17.16
N CYS A 197 5.90 1.18 -16.41
CA CYS A 197 5.81 1.15 -14.95
C CYS A 197 4.34 1.26 -14.52
N GLY A 198 3.99 0.73 -13.34
CA GLY A 198 2.62 0.81 -12.84
C GLY A 198 2.45 0.64 -11.33
N GLY A 199 1.24 0.96 -10.88
CA GLY A 199 0.82 1.02 -9.47
C GLY A 199 1.06 2.38 -8.83
N ASP A 200 0.48 2.61 -7.66
CA ASP A 200 0.63 3.89 -6.93
C ASP A 200 2.06 4.07 -6.39
N PRO A 201 2.82 5.10 -6.84
CA PRO A 201 4.16 5.42 -6.32
C PRO A 201 4.21 5.65 -4.81
N GLN A 202 3.12 6.14 -4.19
CA GLN A 202 3.12 6.41 -2.75
C GLN A 202 3.31 5.13 -1.92
N ARG A 203 2.95 3.96 -2.46
CA ARG A 203 3.16 2.68 -1.80
C ARG A 203 4.64 2.38 -1.55
N LEU A 204 5.56 2.99 -2.29
CA LEU A 204 7.00 2.86 -2.08
C LEU A 204 7.46 3.50 -0.76
N PHE A 205 6.72 4.50 -0.27
CA PHE A 205 7.12 5.31 0.89
C PHE A 205 6.20 5.13 2.10
N ARG A 206 4.92 4.81 1.88
CA ARG A 206 3.91 4.65 2.94
C ARG A 206 3.97 3.27 3.59
N GLY A 207 3.48 3.19 4.82
CA GLY A 207 3.41 1.95 5.60
C GLY A 207 4.64 1.69 6.48
N ALA A 208 5.78 2.32 6.21
CA ALA A 208 6.97 2.24 7.04
C ALA A 208 7.18 3.49 7.91
N GLU A 209 7.86 3.30 9.04
CA GLU A 209 8.63 4.35 9.68
C GLU A 209 10.06 4.29 9.14
N TRP A 210 10.53 5.39 8.55
CA TRP A 210 11.89 5.49 8.04
C TRP A 210 12.77 6.15 9.09
N VAL A 211 13.84 5.49 9.51
CA VAL A 211 14.82 5.98 10.47
C VAL A 211 16.01 6.54 9.72
N VAL A 212 16.29 7.83 9.88
CA VAL A 212 17.39 8.51 9.20
C VAL A 212 18.72 8.10 9.83
N GLU A 213 19.67 7.72 9.00
CA GLU A 213 21.02 7.36 9.42
C GLU A 213 22.07 8.39 8.95
N ASP A 214 21.76 9.16 7.91
CA ASP A 214 22.69 10.13 7.35
C ASP A 214 22.01 11.40 6.88
N LEU A 215 22.62 12.52 7.26
CA LEU A 215 22.24 13.88 6.85
C LEU A 215 23.40 14.50 6.08
N ALA A 216 23.28 14.57 4.75
CA ALA A 216 24.26 15.15 3.84
C ALA A 216 25.70 14.68 4.14
N GLY A 217 25.88 13.35 4.24
CA GLY A 217 27.17 12.69 4.40
C GLY A 217 27.83 12.80 5.77
N SER A 218 27.14 13.38 6.77
CA SER A 218 27.71 13.59 8.12
C SER A 218 27.21 12.60 9.18
N GLY A 219 26.32 11.67 8.82
CA GLY A 219 25.66 10.81 9.80
C GLY A 219 24.68 11.55 10.71
N ILE A 220 24.33 10.91 11.83
CA ILE A 220 23.55 11.48 12.93
C ILE A 220 24.28 11.29 14.26
N ILE A 221 23.94 12.10 15.27
CA ILE A 221 24.45 11.95 16.64
C ILE A 221 23.97 10.62 17.24
N ASP A 222 24.88 9.89 17.88
CA ASP A 222 24.57 8.63 18.56
C ASP A 222 23.38 8.75 19.52
N ARG A 223 22.49 7.76 19.48
CA ARG A 223 21.25 7.69 20.31
C ARG A 223 20.28 8.85 20.09
N SER A 224 20.52 9.73 19.12
CA SER A 224 19.46 10.57 18.56
C SER A 224 18.61 9.75 17.60
N GLN A 225 17.34 10.12 17.44
CA GLN A 225 16.44 9.44 16.51
C GLN A 225 15.76 10.50 15.66
N ILE A 226 15.92 10.37 14.35
CA ILE A 226 15.17 11.14 13.36
C ILE A 226 14.34 10.15 12.57
N THR A 227 13.03 10.38 12.48
CA THR A 227 12.11 9.50 11.77
C THR A 227 11.25 10.25 10.78
N ILE A 228 10.84 9.55 9.73
CA ILE A 228 9.95 10.03 8.69
C ILE A 228 8.83 8.99 8.48
N LYS A 229 7.57 9.41 8.59
CA LYS A 229 6.40 8.63 8.23
C LYS A 229 5.61 9.34 7.16
N PHE A 230 5.33 8.64 6.06
CA PHE A 230 4.38 9.07 5.04
C PHE A 230 3.01 8.48 5.40
N LEU A 231 2.06 9.37 5.69
CA LEU A 231 0.71 9.04 6.15
C LEU A 231 -0.31 9.23 5.03
N GLU A 232 -1.56 8.88 5.31
CA GLU A 232 -2.69 9.23 4.43
C GLU A 232 -2.85 10.74 4.24
N ASP A 233 -3.64 11.13 3.24
CA ASP A 233 -3.92 12.52 2.87
C ASP A 233 -2.66 13.36 2.61
N ASN A 234 -1.62 12.73 2.09
CA ASN A 234 -0.32 13.34 1.80
C ASN A 234 0.31 14.05 3.01
N ARG A 235 0.14 13.48 4.20
CA ARG A 235 0.73 13.99 5.44
C ARG A 235 2.08 13.36 5.72
N ILE A 236 2.98 14.13 6.30
CA ILE A 236 4.25 13.66 6.84
C ILE A 236 4.29 13.90 8.34
N ALA A 237 4.86 12.97 9.10
CA ALA A 237 5.10 13.14 10.52
C ALA A 237 6.38 12.41 10.93
N GLY A 238 6.92 12.78 12.09
CA GLY A 238 8.07 12.07 12.64
C GLY A 238 8.70 12.80 13.81
N ARG A 239 9.92 12.38 14.13
CA ARG A 239 10.80 13.04 15.11
C ARG A 239 11.95 13.68 14.36
N SER A 240 12.23 14.95 14.63
CA SER A 240 13.31 15.74 13.99
C SER A 240 14.55 15.82 14.88
N SER A 241 14.94 14.74 15.56
CA SER A 241 15.99 14.70 16.60
C SER A 241 15.48 15.10 17.99
N CYS A 242 15.10 16.36 18.23
CA CYS A 242 14.61 16.79 19.55
C CYS A 242 13.09 16.70 19.61
N ASN A 243 12.44 17.33 18.64
CA ASN A 243 11.01 17.59 18.59
C ASN A 243 10.26 16.60 17.72
N ARG A 244 8.94 16.56 17.91
CA ARG A 244 8.03 15.92 16.96
C ARG A 244 7.65 16.97 15.92
N TYR A 245 7.48 16.54 14.67
CA TYR A 245 7.03 17.39 13.59
C TYR A 245 5.89 16.74 12.81
N THR A 246 5.07 17.57 12.18
CA THR A 246 4.03 17.16 11.24
C THR A 246 3.94 18.17 10.11
N GLY A 247 3.52 17.73 8.93
CA GLY A 247 3.33 18.61 7.78
C GLY A 247 2.63 17.87 6.63
N SER A 248 2.80 18.38 5.43
CA SER A 248 2.31 17.76 4.20
C SER A 248 3.44 17.55 3.21
N TYR A 249 3.22 16.65 2.25
CA TYR A 249 4.07 16.49 1.08
C TYR A 249 3.21 16.48 -0.19
N LYS A 250 3.86 16.61 -1.34
CA LYS A 250 3.27 16.37 -2.65
C LYS A 250 4.23 15.51 -3.43
N LEU A 251 3.75 14.35 -3.89
CA LEU A 251 4.49 13.47 -4.78
C LEU A 251 3.91 13.64 -6.19
N GLY A 252 4.77 13.88 -7.17
CA GLY A 252 4.43 13.93 -8.59
C GLY A 252 5.42 13.13 -9.41
N ASP A 253 5.25 13.16 -10.73
CA ASP A 253 6.10 12.42 -11.67
C ASP A 253 7.56 12.91 -11.69
N GLU A 254 7.80 14.17 -11.35
CA GLU A 254 9.14 14.79 -11.39
C GLU A 254 9.83 14.79 -10.02
N GLY A 255 9.15 14.34 -8.96
CA GLY A 255 9.74 14.26 -7.63
C GLY A 255 8.78 14.52 -6.48
N ILE A 256 9.32 14.99 -5.36
CA ILE A 256 8.59 15.24 -4.11
C ILE A 256 8.88 16.63 -3.59
N ALA A 257 7.88 17.28 -3.00
CA ALA A 257 8.05 18.53 -2.27
C ALA A 257 7.37 18.45 -0.90
N PHE A 258 8.00 19.03 0.11
CA PHE A 258 7.44 19.11 1.46
C PHE A 258 6.90 20.51 1.74
N GLY A 259 5.71 20.57 2.34
CA GLY A 259 5.13 21.82 2.82
C GLY A 259 5.79 22.31 4.11
N GLN A 260 5.29 23.42 4.64
CA GLN A 260 5.69 23.88 5.96
C GLN A 260 5.34 22.82 7.03
N VAL A 261 6.24 22.65 8.00
CA VAL A 261 6.06 21.70 9.10
C VAL A 261 5.77 22.44 10.40
N ALA A 262 4.83 21.91 11.17
CA ALA A 262 4.59 22.27 12.56
C ALA A 262 5.46 21.42 13.47
N ILE A 263 6.12 22.03 14.46
CA ILE A 263 7.11 21.38 15.33
C ILE A 263 6.77 21.69 16.79
N THR A 264 6.98 20.73 17.69
CA THR A 264 6.91 20.97 19.14
C THR A 264 8.06 21.87 19.62
N ARG A 265 8.01 22.37 20.87
CA ARG A 265 9.05 23.26 21.43
C ARG A 265 9.68 22.70 22.70
N MET A 266 10.22 21.48 22.62
CA MET A 266 11.07 20.92 23.66
C MET A 266 12.47 21.53 23.58
N ALA A 267 13.08 21.73 24.73
CA ALA A 267 14.47 22.15 24.84
C ALA A 267 15.37 20.93 25.04
N CYS A 268 16.25 20.66 24.08
CA CYS A 268 17.27 19.62 24.16
C CYS A 268 18.67 20.22 24.26
N ALA A 269 19.69 19.36 24.38
CA ALA A 269 21.08 19.79 24.29
C ALA A 269 21.35 20.54 22.96
N PRO A 270 22.22 21.58 22.95
CA PRO A 270 22.45 22.40 21.76
C PRO A 270 22.86 21.62 20.51
N ALA A 271 23.55 20.49 20.66
CA ALA A 271 23.93 19.64 19.53
C ALA A 271 22.71 18.98 18.86
N LEU A 272 21.72 18.53 19.63
CA LEU A 272 20.49 17.93 19.11
C LEU A 272 19.61 18.96 18.40
N MET A 273 19.56 20.18 18.94
CA MET A 273 18.85 21.30 18.30
C MET A 273 19.48 21.68 16.96
N ARG A 274 20.81 21.77 16.86
CA ARG A 274 21.47 22.05 15.58
C ARG A 274 21.25 20.95 14.54
N GLN A 275 21.23 19.68 14.97
CA GLN A 275 20.92 18.57 14.07
C GLN A 275 19.46 18.62 13.60
N GLU A 276 18.54 18.98 14.49
CA GLU A 276 17.14 19.23 14.16
C GLU A 276 17.00 20.31 13.07
N ASP A 277 17.61 21.47 13.28
CA ASP A 277 17.58 22.58 12.31
C ASP A 277 18.14 22.13 10.96
N ARG A 278 19.26 21.39 10.96
CA ARG A 278 19.86 20.84 9.73
C ARG A 278 18.90 19.90 9.01
N PHE A 279 18.29 18.96 9.72
CA PHE A 279 17.33 18.01 9.13
C PHE A 279 16.14 18.74 8.52
N LEU A 280 15.55 19.70 9.24
CA LEU A 280 14.36 20.44 8.79
C LEU A 280 14.67 21.31 7.57
N ASN A 281 15.84 21.96 7.53
CA ASN A 281 16.28 22.74 6.38
C ASN A 281 16.53 21.87 5.14
N LEU A 282 17.16 20.70 5.33
CA LEU A 282 17.33 19.72 4.26
C LEU A 282 16.00 19.21 3.75
N LEU A 283 15.08 18.82 4.65
CA LEU A 283 13.76 18.30 4.30
C LEU A 283 12.96 19.32 3.47
N ALA A 284 13.03 20.61 3.83
CA ALA A 284 12.37 21.69 3.10
C ALA A 284 12.95 21.91 1.69
N SER A 285 14.18 21.46 1.42
CA SER A 285 14.89 21.64 0.15
C SER A 285 14.90 20.36 -0.71
N VAL A 286 14.25 19.29 -0.26
CA VAL A 286 14.14 18.05 -1.04
C VAL A 286 13.33 18.29 -2.30
N ALA A 287 13.82 17.75 -3.41
CA ALA A 287 13.14 17.73 -4.70
C ALA A 287 12.85 16.31 -5.21
N SER A 288 13.55 15.27 -4.72
CA SER A 288 13.40 13.89 -5.19
C SER A 288 13.31 12.92 -4.02
N ALA A 289 12.44 11.92 -4.13
CA ALA A 289 12.39 10.74 -3.26
C ALA A 289 12.55 9.47 -4.10
N LYS A 290 13.46 8.59 -3.69
CA LYS A 290 13.68 7.28 -4.31
C LYS A 290 13.93 6.21 -3.26
N ILE A 291 13.58 4.98 -3.60
CA ILE A 291 14.07 3.77 -2.96
C ILE A 291 15.35 3.34 -3.67
N GLY A 292 16.43 3.25 -2.90
CA GLY A 292 17.72 2.81 -3.38
C GLY A 292 17.83 1.29 -3.46
N ARG A 293 18.98 0.81 -3.93
CA ARG A 293 19.19 -0.62 -4.22
C ARG A 293 19.24 -1.50 -2.97
N GLN A 294 19.49 -0.92 -1.81
CA GLN A 294 19.53 -1.62 -0.53
C GLN A 294 18.21 -1.50 0.23
N GLY A 295 17.17 -0.93 -0.40
CA GLY A 295 15.88 -0.65 0.24
C GLY A 295 15.87 0.65 1.06
N GLU A 296 16.90 1.49 0.94
CA GLU A 296 16.97 2.76 1.64
C GLU A 296 16.07 3.82 1.00
N LEU A 297 15.36 4.58 1.82
CA LEU A 297 14.77 5.84 1.38
C LEU A 297 15.88 6.87 1.20
N ARG A 298 15.96 7.43 0.00
CA ARG A 298 16.85 8.52 -0.36
C ARG A 298 16.04 9.75 -0.76
N LEU A 299 16.10 10.78 0.06
CA LEU A 299 15.60 12.11 -0.26
C LEU A 299 16.77 12.97 -0.73
N SER A 300 16.66 13.62 -1.89
CA SER A 300 17.74 14.43 -2.46
C SER A 300 17.27 15.85 -2.72
N THR A 301 18.11 16.83 -2.40
CA THR A 301 17.93 18.24 -2.77
C THR A 301 18.42 18.49 -4.20
N GLN A 302 18.08 19.65 -4.76
CA GLN A 302 18.61 20.06 -6.08
C GLN A 302 20.13 20.30 -6.07
N GLU A 303 20.69 20.62 -4.90
CA GLU A 303 22.11 20.89 -4.70
C GLU A 303 22.94 19.60 -4.53
N GLY A 304 22.28 18.43 -4.45
CA GLY A 304 22.91 17.11 -4.36
C GLY A 304 23.04 16.57 -2.94
N ASP A 305 22.67 17.35 -1.92
CA ASP A 305 22.58 16.87 -0.54
C ASP A 305 21.51 15.80 -0.38
N THR A 306 21.77 14.81 0.46
CA THR A 306 20.87 13.66 0.65
C THR A 306 20.53 13.41 2.11
N ILE A 307 19.27 13.04 2.37
CA ILE A 307 18.86 12.35 3.59
C ILE A 307 18.71 10.87 3.23
N ARG A 308 19.40 9.99 3.96
CA ARG A 308 19.30 8.53 3.80
C ARG A 308 18.68 7.92 5.03
N ALA A 309 17.66 7.10 4.83
CA ALA A 309 16.91 6.45 5.89
C ALA A 309 16.59 4.99 5.54
N PHE A 310 16.45 4.15 6.55
CA PHE A 310 16.05 2.75 6.40
C PHE A 310 14.74 2.49 7.12
N GLN A 311 13.99 1.48 6.65
CA GLN A 311 12.79 1.06 7.33
C GLN A 311 13.12 0.57 8.75
N SER A 312 12.35 1.02 9.74
CA SER A 312 12.42 0.51 11.11
C SER A 312 11.99 -0.96 11.14
N ASP A 313 12.79 -1.78 11.80
CA ASP A 313 12.52 -3.19 12.12
C ASP A 313 11.72 -3.35 13.43
N HIS A 314 11.57 -2.27 14.19
CA HIS A 314 10.85 -2.23 15.46
C HIS A 314 9.78 -1.14 15.48
N VAL A 315 8.74 -1.33 16.29
CA VAL A 315 7.79 -0.25 16.56
C VAL A 315 8.40 0.75 17.54
N SER A 316 8.54 2.01 17.12
CA SER A 316 9.01 3.07 18.00
C SER A 316 8.20 3.15 19.31
N PRO A 317 8.84 3.31 20.47
CA PRO A 317 8.19 3.39 21.77
C PRO A 317 7.32 4.65 21.95
#